data_AF-A0A2E9IU90-F1
#
_entry.id   AF-A0A2E9IU90-F1
#
_cell.length_a   1.000
_cell.length_b   1.000
_cell.length_c   1.000
_cell.angle_alpha   90.00
_cell.angle_beta   90.00
_cell.angle_gamma   90.00
#
_symmetry.space_group_name_H-M   'P 1'
#
loop_
_entity.id
_entity.type
_entity.pdbx_description
1 polymer ?
#
loop_
_entity_poly.entity_id
_entity_poly.type
_entity_poly.pdbx_seq_one_letter_code
_entity_poly.pdbx_strand_id
1 'polypeptide(L)'
;MKLNKNHSQFLLSIFGSLALASTAQAVTWTEGHGDLGVALEDGTDFHFHVHLHTGAIVDGVALTEDEEYDAGDIAINVALTQKISAPNNAALNAGTGAAEGDDLWALPQSNTPGVPFVGIASEELVISEWSDITFTLGTVTSPSGNGDFSLWQGDGYGGSTFFFSTADASLTLNGNNTLIVGPGGHDHYNFGFTEAGTWLVEMTVSGTLDTLDFMSDTQTFTFNVVPEPSSYAAIAGMLALACGIARRRTHRA
;
A
#
# COMPACT_ATOMS: atom_id res chain seq x y z
N MET A 1 -35.38 27.98 69.71
CA MET A 1 -34.79 28.64 68.54
C MET A 1 -34.67 27.59 67.42
N LYS A 2 -35.61 27.57 66.49
CA LYS A 2 -35.59 26.73 65.27
C LYS A 2 -34.85 27.49 64.17
N LEU A 3 -33.97 26.84 63.42
CA LEU A 3 -34.10 26.57 61.97
C LEU A 3 -32.74 26.16 61.35
N ASN A 4 -32.69 24.87 61.00
CA ASN A 4 -32.18 24.25 59.77
C ASN A 4 -31.58 25.16 58.67
N LYS A 5 -30.46 24.74 58.09
CA LYS A 5 -30.17 24.87 56.64
C LYS A 5 -29.09 23.87 56.21
N ASN A 6 -29.56 22.78 55.60
CA ASN A 6 -28.78 21.89 54.75
C ASN A 6 -28.26 22.68 53.54
N HIS A 7 -26.98 22.53 53.20
CA HIS A 7 -26.45 22.87 51.87
C HIS A 7 -25.90 21.59 51.26
N SER A 8 -26.70 20.99 50.38
CA SER A 8 -26.30 19.89 49.51
C SER A 8 -25.43 20.46 48.41
N GLN A 9 -24.13 20.15 48.39
CA GLN A 9 -23.27 20.42 47.24
C GLN A 9 -23.59 19.39 46.15
N PHE A 10 -24.13 19.87 45.03
CA PHE A 10 -24.35 19.06 43.83
C PHE A 10 -23.00 18.98 43.09
N LEU A 11 -22.31 17.85 43.16
CA LEU A 11 -21.20 17.52 42.27
C LEU A 11 -21.80 17.04 40.95
N LEU A 12 -21.74 17.90 39.93
CA LEU A 12 -22.12 17.55 38.56
C LEU A 12 -20.97 16.76 37.94
N SER A 13 -21.08 15.43 37.93
CA SER A 13 -20.18 14.55 37.20
C SER A 13 -20.51 14.63 35.71
N ILE A 14 -19.73 15.41 34.96
CA ILE A 14 -19.78 15.40 33.49
C ILE A 14 -19.09 14.11 33.02
N PHE A 15 -19.87 13.07 32.72
CA PHE A 15 -19.41 11.98 31.89
C PHE A 15 -19.48 12.45 30.43
N GLY A 16 -18.38 13.00 29.92
CA GLY A 16 -18.19 13.19 28.49
C GLY A 16 -18.01 11.82 27.84
N SER A 17 -19.03 11.33 27.14
CA SER A 17 -18.91 10.19 26.25
C SER A 17 -18.02 10.59 25.07
N LEU A 18 -16.75 10.17 25.11
CA LEU A 18 -15.85 10.23 23.97
C LEU A 18 -16.30 9.16 22.98
N ALA A 19 -17.06 9.55 21.96
CA ALA A 19 -17.31 8.68 20.82
C ALA A 19 -15.99 8.56 20.05
N LEU A 20 -15.25 7.49 20.28
CA LEU A 20 -14.17 7.08 19.39
C LEU A 20 -14.83 6.62 18.09
N ALA A 21 -14.69 7.42 17.03
CA ALA A 21 -14.92 6.90 15.69
C ALA A 21 -13.87 5.81 15.46
N SER A 22 -14.30 4.55 15.40
CA SER A 22 -13.46 3.46 14.92
C SER A 22 -13.38 3.60 13.41
N THR A 23 -12.28 4.15 12.89
CA THR A 23 -11.90 3.84 11.51
C THR A 23 -11.60 2.34 11.49
N ALA A 24 -12.28 1.57 10.65
CA ALA A 24 -11.86 0.20 10.40
C ALA A 24 -10.38 0.24 9.99
N GLN A 25 -9.57 -0.61 10.61
CA GLN A 25 -8.16 -0.70 10.24
C GLN A 25 -8.11 -1.51 8.93
N ALA A 26 -7.46 -0.96 7.90
CA ALA A 26 -7.21 -1.70 6.66
C ALA A 26 -6.52 -3.04 6.97
N VAL A 27 -6.99 -4.12 6.33
CA VAL A 27 -6.33 -5.42 6.42
C VAL A 27 -4.98 -5.35 5.70
N THR A 28 -4.04 -6.23 6.03
CA THR A 28 -2.69 -6.20 5.44
C THR A 28 -2.45 -7.40 4.55
N TRP A 29 -2.22 -7.16 3.26
CA TRP A 29 -1.74 -8.16 2.32
C TRP A 29 -0.24 -8.35 2.44
N THR A 30 0.19 -9.57 2.73
CA THR A 30 1.59 -9.89 3.08
C THR A 30 2.29 -10.88 2.16
N GLU A 31 1.56 -11.68 1.39
CA GLU A 31 2.14 -12.69 0.50
C GLU A 31 1.14 -13.14 -0.57
N GLY A 32 1.64 -13.70 -1.68
CA GLY A 32 0.85 -14.34 -2.73
C GLY A 32 0.54 -13.40 -3.88
N HIS A 33 -0.21 -13.89 -4.87
CA HIS A 33 -0.52 -13.16 -6.10
C HIS A 33 -1.76 -12.30 -5.91
N GLY A 34 -1.68 -11.05 -6.34
CA GLY A 34 -2.80 -10.14 -6.49
C GLY A 34 -2.42 -9.01 -7.43
N ASP A 35 -3.42 -8.25 -7.86
CA ASP A 35 -3.28 -7.24 -8.89
C ASP A 35 -3.97 -5.95 -8.45
N LEU A 36 -3.42 -4.81 -8.88
CA LEU A 36 -4.19 -3.57 -8.93
C LEU A 36 -5.01 -3.66 -10.22
N GLY A 37 -6.25 -4.10 -10.06
CA GLY A 37 -7.15 -4.54 -11.13
C GLY A 37 -8.27 -3.54 -11.37
N VAL A 38 -8.80 -3.52 -12.59
CA VAL A 38 -9.96 -2.72 -12.95
C VAL A 38 -11.06 -3.57 -13.56
N ALA A 39 -12.29 -3.38 -13.06
CA ALA A 39 -13.48 -4.07 -13.52
C ALA A 39 -14.58 -3.08 -13.92
N LEU A 40 -15.57 -3.57 -14.66
CA LEU A 40 -16.85 -2.91 -14.85
C LEU A 40 -17.94 -3.71 -14.12
N GLU A 41 -18.32 -3.27 -12.94
CA GLU A 41 -19.35 -3.89 -12.12
C GLU A 41 -20.74 -3.34 -12.45
N ASP A 42 -21.74 -4.22 -12.39
CA ASP A 42 -23.15 -3.92 -12.70
C ASP A 42 -23.38 -3.21 -14.06
N GLY A 43 -22.40 -3.32 -14.96
CA GLY A 43 -22.41 -2.71 -16.29
C GLY A 43 -22.22 -1.20 -16.32
N THR A 44 -21.99 -0.53 -15.19
CA THR A 44 -21.81 0.94 -15.15
C THR A 44 -20.75 1.43 -14.18
N ASP A 45 -20.32 0.60 -13.24
CA ASP A 45 -19.36 0.98 -12.21
C ASP A 45 -17.96 0.56 -12.63
N PHE A 46 -17.21 1.50 -13.20
CA PHE A 46 -15.83 1.26 -13.61
C PHE A 46 -14.95 1.47 -12.38
N HIS A 47 -14.49 0.37 -11.78
CA HIS A 47 -13.95 0.38 -10.44
C HIS A 47 -12.51 -0.13 -10.42
N PHE A 48 -11.62 0.69 -9.87
CA PHE A 48 -10.23 0.34 -9.62
C PHE A 48 -10.08 -0.19 -8.19
N HIS A 49 -9.52 -1.39 -8.06
CA HIS A 49 -9.50 -2.11 -6.79
C HIS A 49 -8.24 -2.98 -6.67
N VAL A 50 -8.10 -3.66 -5.53
CA VAL A 50 -7.11 -4.71 -5.31
C VAL A 50 -7.80 -6.07 -5.46
N HIS A 51 -7.41 -6.83 -6.47
CA HIS A 51 -7.90 -8.19 -6.70
C HIS A 51 -6.86 -9.19 -6.19
N LEU A 52 -7.17 -9.96 -5.15
CA LEU A 52 -6.27 -10.96 -4.58
C LEU A 52 -6.68 -12.36 -5.01
N HIS A 53 -5.74 -13.13 -5.53
CA HIS A 53 -5.98 -14.50 -5.95
C HIS A 53 -5.92 -15.47 -4.77
N THR A 54 -6.57 -16.62 -4.95
CA THR A 54 -6.58 -17.74 -4.02
C THR A 54 -5.16 -18.06 -3.53
N GLY A 55 -4.99 -18.14 -2.21
CA GLY A 55 -3.71 -18.39 -1.56
C GLY A 55 -2.89 -17.14 -1.19
N ALA A 56 -3.34 -15.94 -1.58
CA ALA A 56 -2.81 -14.70 -1.00
C ALA A 56 -3.00 -14.68 0.53
N ILE A 57 -2.07 -14.06 1.25
CA ILE A 57 -2.06 -14.01 2.72
C ILE A 57 -2.48 -12.61 3.18
N VAL A 58 -3.66 -12.51 3.78
CA VAL A 58 -4.22 -11.28 4.36
C VAL A 58 -4.34 -11.45 5.86
N ASP A 59 -3.75 -10.53 6.64
CA ASP A 59 -3.69 -10.59 8.11
C ASP A 59 -3.20 -11.94 8.67
N GLY A 60 -2.28 -12.58 7.93
CA GLY A 60 -1.70 -13.87 8.28
C GLY A 60 -2.57 -15.09 7.96
N VAL A 61 -3.68 -14.92 7.23
CA VAL A 61 -4.57 -15.98 6.80
C VAL A 61 -4.54 -16.10 5.27
N ALA A 62 -4.41 -17.33 4.77
CA ALA A 62 -4.49 -17.59 3.34
C ALA A 62 -5.94 -17.54 2.86
N LEU A 63 -6.19 -16.80 1.78
CA LEU A 63 -7.47 -16.77 1.09
C LEU A 63 -7.79 -18.13 0.48
N THR A 64 -9.05 -18.55 0.57
CA THR A 64 -9.53 -19.83 0.01
C THR A 64 -10.15 -19.71 -1.38
N GLU A 65 -10.45 -18.48 -1.78
CA GLU A 65 -10.97 -18.07 -3.08
C GLU A 65 -10.40 -16.69 -3.41
N ASP A 66 -10.68 -16.19 -4.60
CA ASP A 66 -10.27 -14.84 -5.00
C ASP A 66 -11.14 -13.81 -4.25
N GLU A 67 -10.55 -12.69 -3.84
CA GLU A 67 -11.24 -11.63 -3.11
C GLU A 67 -10.83 -10.25 -3.60
N GLU A 68 -11.79 -9.33 -3.65
CA GLU A 68 -11.60 -7.95 -4.06
C GLU A 68 -11.68 -7.01 -2.86
N TYR A 69 -10.83 -6.00 -2.86
CA TYR A 69 -10.74 -5.00 -1.81
C TYR A 69 -10.68 -3.59 -2.42
N ASP A 70 -11.47 -2.68 -1.84
CA ASP A 70 -11.27 -1.26 -2.04
C ASP A 70 -9.84 -0.85 -1.63
N ALA A 71 -9.23 0.08 -2.36
CA ALA A 71 -7.85 0.52 -2.08
C ALA A 71 -7.65 1.07 -0.66
N GLY A 72 -8.71 1.61 -0.04
CA GLY A 72 -8.70 2.12 1.33
C GLY A 72 -8.85 1.04 2.41
N ASP A 73 -9.32 -0.14 2.06
CA ASP A 73 -9.61 -1.24 2.99
C ASP A 73 -8.46 -2.23 3.12
N ILE A 74 -7.43 -2.12 2.27
CA ILE A 74 -6.26 -2.97 2.28
C ILE A 74 -4.96 -2.19 2.16
N ALA A 75 -3.92 -2.65 2.86
CA ALA A 75 -2.56 -2.15 2.74
C ALA A 75 -1.62 -3.25 2.24
N ILE A 76 -0.72 -2.89 1.33
CA ILE A 76 0.23 -3.79 0.69
C ILE A 76 1.55 -3.73 1.48
N ASN A 77 1.98 -4.87 2.02
CA ASN A 77 3.20 -4.93 2.82
C ASN A 77 4.45 -5.12 1.96
N VAL A 78 5.42 -4.21 2.10
CA VAL A 78 6.77 -4.36 1.54
C VAL A 78 7.71 -4.73 2.69
N ALA A 79 7.99 -6.03 2.81
CA ALA A 79 8.75 -6.58 3.91
C ALA A 79 10.22 -6.08 3.94
N LEU A 80 10.86 -6.10 5.11
CA LEU A 80 12.29 -5.79 5.26
C LEU A 80 13.20 -6.66 4.39
N THR A 81 12.77 -7.88 4.05
CA THR A 81 13.50 -8.77 3.15
C THR A 81 13.58 -8.25 1.72
N GLN A 82 12.76 -7.27 1.35
CA GLN A 82 12.78 -6.60 0.04
C GLN A 82 13.73 -5.41 -0.03
N LYS A 83 14.45 -5.13 1.07
CA LYS A 83 15.47 -4.11 1.10
C LYS A 83 16.70 -4.58 0.32
N ILE A 84 17.12 -3.79 -0.65
CA ILE A 84 18.39 -3.91 -1.37
C ILE A 84 19.22 -2.65 -1.17
N SER A 85 20.53 -2.77 -1.39
CA SER A 85 21.39 -1.60 -1.60
C SER A 85 21.33 -1.26 -3.09
N ALA A 86 20.97 -0.03 -3.41
CA ALA A 86 20.86 0.45 -4.78
C ALA A 86 22.20 0.21 -5.51
N PRO A 87 22.19 -0.52 -6.64
CA PRO A 87 23.41 -0.93 -7.33
C PRO A 87 24.11 0.26 -7.99
N ASN A 88 25.33 0.04 -8.47
CA ASN A 88 25.99 0.97 -9.39
C ASN A 88 25.37 0.86 -10.80
N ASN A 89 24.16 1.39 -10.98
CA ASN A 89 23.43 1.35 -12.24
C ASN A 89 22.77 2.69 -12.53
N ALA A 90 23.44 3.54 -13.31
CA ALA A 90 22.96 4.89 -13.59
C ALA A 90 21.51 4.96 -14.12
N ALA A 91 21.05 3.98 -14.92
CA ALA A 91 19.69 3.98 -15.45
C ALA A 91 18.64 3.67 -14.37
N LEU A 92 18.89 2.65 -13.54
CA LEU A 92 18.01 2.31 -12.42
C LEU A 92 17.98 3.44 -11.38
N ASN A 93 19.14 3.96 -11.02
CA ASN A 93 19.30 5.02 -10.02
C ASN A 93 18.62 6.32 -10.44
N ALA A 94 18.69 6.69 -11.72
CA ALA A 94 18.00 7.87 -12.24
C ALA A 94 16.47 7.72 -12.18
N GLY A 95 15.92 6.55 -12.53
CA GLY A 95 14.47 6.32 -12.49
C GLY A 95 13.90 6.09 -11.09
N THR A 96 14.70 5.56 -10.16
CA THR A 96 14.29 5.34 -8.75
C THR A 96 14.55 6.54 -7.85
N GLY A 97 15.47 7.45 -8.21
CA GLY A 97 15.94 8.53 -7.35
C GLY A 97 16.99 8.10 -6.31
N ALA A 98 17.27 6.81 -6.16
CA ALA A 98 18.25 6.29 -5.20
C ALA A 98 19.70 6.45 -5.72
N ALA A 99 20.62 6.93 -4.89
CA ALA A 99 22.04 6.92 -5.22
C ALA A 99 22.66 5.52 -5.00
N GLU A 100 23.81 5.24 -5.61
CA GLU A 100 24.54 3.99 -5.38
C GLU A 100 24.83 3.81 -3.89
N GLY A 101 24.47 2.66 -3.34
CA GLY A 101 24.65 2.35 -1.93
C GLY A 101 23.48 2.74 -1.04
N ASP A 102 22.56 3.58 -1.51
CA ASP A 102 21.35 3.93 -0.75
C ASP A 102 20.45 2.72 -0.53
N ASP A 103 19.57 2.82 0.45
CA ASP A 103 18.54 1.83 0.68
C ASP A 103 17.43 1.98 -0.37
N LEU A 104 17.02 0.86 -0.97
CA LEU A 104 15.89 0.78 -1.88
C LEU A 104 15.06 -0.45 -1.51
N TRP A 105 13.74 -0.31 -1.45
CA TRP A 105 12.81 -1.42 -1.24
C TRP A 105 12.03 -1.65 -2.52
N ALA A 106 11.89 -2.90 -2.95
CA ALA A 106 11.12 -3.21 -4.14
C ALA A 106 10.27 -4.47 -3.97
N LEU A 107 8.96 -4.38 -4.22
CA LEU A 107 8.19 -5.59 -4.53
C LEU A 107 8.62 -6.06 -5.92
N PRO A 108 8.94 -7.35 -6.13
CA PRO A 108 9.57 -7.81 -7.36
C PRO A 108 8.56 -8.14 -8.47
N GLN A 109 8.93 -7.86 -9.73
CA GLN A 109 8.16 -8.29 -10.91
C GLN A 109 8.11 -9.81 -11.11
N SER A 110 8.85 -10.58 -10.32
CA SER A 110 8.90 -12.04 -10.37
C SER A 110 8.50 -12.60 -9.02
N ASN A 111 7.64 -13.61 -9.05
CA ASN A 111 7.11 -14.21 -7.84
C ASN A 111 8.24 -14.65 -6.90
N THR A 112 8.22 -14.09 -5.70
CA THR A 112 9.14 -14.40 -4.62
C THR A 112 8.31 -14.87 -3.42
N PRO A 113 8.57 -16.08 -2.88
CA PRO A 113 7.84 -16.57 -1.71
C PRO A 113 7.95 -15.62 -0.51
N GLY A 114 6.88 -15.48 0.25
CA GLY A 114 6.84 -14.63 1.44
C GLY A 114 6.66 -13.14 1.18
N VAL A 115 6.32 -12.72 -0.05
CA VAL A 115 6.01 -11.32 -0.37
C VAL A 115 4.81 -11.17 -1.30
N PRO A 116 4.12 -10.02 -1.29
CA PRO A 116 3.10 -9.73 -2.29
C PRO A 116 3.70 -9.75 -3.69
N PHE A 117 3.08 -10.52 -4.58
CA PHE A 117 3.38 -10.57 -5.99
C PHE A 117 2.34 -9.73 -6.72
N VAL A 118 2.62 -8.42 -6.79
CA VAL A 118 1.68 -7.39 -7.26
C VAL A 118 1.77 -7.25 -8.77
N GLY A 119 0.65 -7.37 -9.46
CA GLY A 119 0.52 -7.03 -10.87
C GLY A 119 -0.32 -5.78 -11.11
N ILE A 120 -0.39 -5.37 -12.37
CA ILE A 120 -1.39 -4.43 -12.89
C ILE A 120 -2.23 -5.21 -13.89
N ALA A 121 -3.55 -5.16 -13.73
CA ALA A 121 -4.45 -5.99 -14.53
C ALA A 121 -5.66 -5.20 -15.06
N SER A 122 -6.10 -5.60 -16.24
CA SER A 122 -7.38 -5.23 -16.88
C SER A 122 -8.11 -6.50 -17.33
N GLU A 123 -7.82 -7.63 -16.69
CA GLU A 123 -8.26 -8.97 -17.07
C GLU A 123 -9.78 -9.15 -17.05
N GLU A 124 -10.46 -8.34 -16.24
CA GLU A 124 -11.91 -8.36 -16.05
C GLU A 124 -12.65 -7.55 -17.12
N LEU A 125 -11.93 -6.83 -17.98
CA LEU A 125 -12.50 -6.06 -19.08
C LEU A 125 -12.59 -6.90 -20.36
N VAL A 126 -13.76 -6.84 -21.02
CA VAL A 126 -14.02 -7.58 -22.26
C VAL A 126 -13.20 -6.99 -23.42
N ILE A 127 -12.25 -7.77 -23.93
CA ILE A 127 -11.29 -7.36 -24.97
C ILE A 127 -11.93 -6.66 -26.19
N SER A 128 -13.10 -7.14 -26.62
CA SER A 128 -13.76 -6.63 -27.82
C SER A 128 -14.56 -5.35 -27.63
N GLU A 129 -14.73 -4.88 -26.39
CA GLU A 129 -15.63 -3.76 -26.06
C GLU A 129 -14.89 -2.51 -25.59
N TRP A 130 -13.63 -2.67 -25.20
CA TRP A 130 -12.83 -1.61 -24.59
C TRP A 130 -11.67 -1.17 -25.49
N SER A 131 -11.33 0.12 -25.40
CA SER A 131 -10.03 0.62 -25.82
C SER A 131 -8.90 0.11 -24.93
N ASP A 132 -7.65 0.45 -25.27
CA ASP A 132 -6.55 0.35 -24.31
C ASP A 132 -6.87 1.10 -23.02
N ILE A 133 -6.39 0.54 -21.91
CA ILE A 133 -6.55 1.05 -20.56
C ILE A 133 -5.28 1.80 -20.15
N THR A 134 -5.45 3.02 -19.68
CA THR A 134 -4.34 3.87 -19.25
C THR A 134 -4.36 4.03 -17.73
N PHE A 135 -3.30 3.56 -17.09
CA PHE A 135 -2.98 3.83 -15.69
C PHE A 135 -2.05 5.04 -15.63
N THR A 136 -2.42 6.04 -14.83
CA THR A 136 -1.68 7.28 -14.66
C THR A 136 -1.31 7.45 -13.20
N LEU A 137 -0.04 7.71 -12.92
CA LEU A 137 0.39 8.06 -11.57
C LEU A 137 -0.12 9.46 -11.19
N GLY A 138 -0.82 9.54 -10.06
CA GLY A 138 -1.23 10.78 -9.43
C GLY A 138 -0.26 11.23 -8.35
N THR A 139 -0.80 11.75 -7.26
CA THR A 139 -0.02 12.18 -6.08
C THR A 139 0.61 10.99 -5.36
N VAL A 140 1.89 11.11 -5.02
CA VAL A 140 2.57 10.18 -4.12
C VAL A 140 2.94 10.89 -2.82
N THR A 141 2.50 10.35 -1.70
CA THR A 141 2.92 10.80 -0.36
C THR A 141 3.89 9.78 0.22
N SER A 142 5.14 10.19 0.40
CA SER A 142 6.18 9.41 1.08
C SER A 142 6.21 9.70 2.59
N PRO A 143 6.73 8.77 3.42
CA PRO A 143 6.81 8.93 4.88
C PRO A 143 7.40 10.27 5.37
N SER A 144 8.49 10.72 4.74
CA SER A 144 9.15 11.99 5.06
C SER A 144 8.78 13.14 4.12
N GLY A 145 8.11 12.84 3.01
CA GLY A 145 7.83 13.77 1.91
C GLY A 145 9.01 13.95 0.94
N ASN A 146 10.14 13.27 1.15
CA ASN A 146 11.33 13.35 0.28
C ASN A 146 11.65 12.03 -0.44
N GLY A 147 10.93 10.96 -0.15
CA GLY A 147 11.10 9.68 -0.84
C GLY A 147 10.54 9.71 -2.26
N ASP A 148 11.10 8.85 -3.11
CA ASP A 148 10.67 8.58 -4.47
C ASP A 148 10.01 7.21 -4.63
N PHE A 149 8.94 7.18 -5.43
CA PHE A 149 8.24 5.98 -5.89
C PHE A 149 8.52 5.73 -7.37
N SER A 150 8.63 4.47 -7.74
CA SER A 150 8.80 4.07 -9.15
C SER A 150 8.14 2.72 -9.46
N LEU A 151 7.74 2.57 -10.72
CA LEU A 151 7.21 1.33 -11.30
C LEU A 151 8.03 1.00 -12.54
N TRP A 152 8.68 -0.16 -12.59
CA TRP A 152 9.50 -0.54 -13.75
C TRP A 152 9.55 -2.05 -13.98
N GLN A 153 9.91 -2.43 -15.20
CA GLN A 153 10.34 -3.79 -15.52
C GLN A 153 11.83 -3.79 -15.86
N GLY A 154 12.55 -4.76 -15.34
CA GLY A 154 13.92 -5.07 -15.69
C GLY A 154 14.00 -6.10 -16.81
N ASP A 155 15.03 -6.00 -17.64
CA ASP A 155 15.28 -6.94 -18.75
C ASP A 155 16.16 -8.15 -18.36
N GLY A 156 16.62 -8.21 -17.10
CA GLY A 156 17.52 -9.23 -16.57
C GLY A 156 19.01 -9.03 -16.91
N TYR A 157 19.35 -8.01 -17.69
CA TYR A 157 20.73 -7.66 -18.08
C TYR A 157 21.18 -6.29 -17.53
N GLY A 158 20.39 -5.70 -16.64
CA GLY A 158 20.65 -4.41 -16.01
C GLY A 158 19.93 -3.24 -16.67
N GLY A 159 19.17 -3.47 -17.73
CA GLY A 159 18.25 -2.49 -18.28
C GLY A 159 16.97 -2.39 -17.44
N SER A 160 16.35 -1.22 -17.44
CA SER A 160 15.08 -0.98 -16.77
C SER A 160 14.21 -0.05 -17.61
N THR A 161 12.97 -0.46 -17.85
CA THR A 161 11.93 0.36 -18.49
C THR A 161 11.01 0.86 -17.40
N PHE A 162 11.06 2.16 -17.13
CA PHE A 162 10.20 2.81 -16.14
C PHE A 162 8.86 3.19 -16.76
N PHE A 163 7.79 2.97 -16.02
CA PHE A 163 6.44 3.39 -16.36
C PHE A 163 6.00 4.54 -15.46
N PHE A 164 6.41 4.49 -14.19
CA PHE A 164 6.24 5.56 -13.21
C PHE A 164 7.58 5.90 -12.56
N SER A 165 7.84 7.20 -12.36
CA SER A 165 8.94 7.72 -11.56
C SER A 165 8.55 9.09 -11.00
N THR A 166 8.60 9.24 -9.67
CA THR A 166 8.49 10.56 -9.03
C THR A 166 9.79 11.34 -9.10
N ALA A 167 10.92 10.65 -9.27
CA ALA A 167 12.24 11.26 -9.39
C ALA A 167 12.36 12.03 -10.71
N ASP A 168 11.95 11.42 -11.83
CA ASP A 168 11.89 12.07 -13.14
C ASP A 168 10.90 11.36 -14.08
N ALA A 169 9.71 11.97 -14.24
CA ALA A 169 8.68 11.47 -15.13
C ALA A 169 9.13 11.38 -16.60
N SER A 170 10.08 12.20 -17.04
CA SER A 170 10.56 12.22 -18.43
C SER A 170 11.38 10.98 -18.80
N LEU A 171 11.85 10.22 -17.81
CA LEU A 171 12.56 8.95 -18.00
C LEU A 171 11.61 7.76 -18.19
N THR A 172 10.31 7.95 -17.96
CA THR A 172 9.33 6.89 -18.17
C THR A 172 9.08 6.63 -19.66
N LEU A 173 8.59 5.44 -20.00
CA LEU A 173 8.38 4.98 -21.37
C LEU A 173 7.56 5.98 -22.20
N ASN A 174 6.56 6.60 -21.58
CA ASN A 174 5.69 7.59 -22.20
C ASN A 174 6.02 9.05 -21.79
N GLY A 175 7.04 9.25 -20.94
CA GLY A 175 7.52 10.55 -20.50
C GLY A 175 6.57 11.34 -19.60
N ASN A 176 5.52 10.70 -19.08
CA ASN A 176 4.41 11.35 -18.39
C ASN A 176 3.78 10.48 -17.28
N ASN A 177 4.51 9.48 -16.76
CA ASN A 177 4.02 8.54 -15.75
C ASN A 177 2.70 7.87 -16.14
N THR A 178 2.64 7.32 -17.37
CA THR A 178 1.52 6.49 -17.82
C THR A 178 1.98 5.10 -18.20
N LEU A 179 1.15 4.11 -17.85
CA LEU A 179 1.24 2.72 -18.29
C LEU A 179 -0.01 2.41 -19.11
N ILE A 180 0.18 1.85 -20.31
CA ILE A 180 -0.90 1.45 -21.20
C ILE A 180 -0.98 -0.07 -21.21
N VAL A 181 -2.15 -0.62 -20.91
CA VAL A 181 -2.44 -2.06 -20.86
C VAL A 181 -3.65 -2.31 -21.76
N GLY A 182 -3.57 -3.26 -22.69
CA GLY A 182 -4.73 -3.65 -23.47
C GLY A 182 -5.80 -4.29 -22.58
N PRO A 183 -7.10 -4.26 -22.93
CA PRO A 183 -8.12 -4.97 -22.17
C PRO A 183 -7.83 -6.48 -22.14
N GLY A 184 -8.16 -7.15 -21.04
CA GLY A 184 -7.76 -8.55 -20.81
C GLY A 184 -6.27 -8.73 -20.47
N GLY A 185 -5.54 -7.63 -20.27
CA GLY A 185 -4.11 -7.62 -20.06
C GLY A 185 -3.72 -7.82 -18.59
N HIS A 186 -2.56 -8.44 -18.39
CA HIS A 186 -1.99 -8.69 -17.08
C HIS A 186 -0.47 -8.76 -17.19
N ASP A 187 0.24 -8.04 -16.32
CA ASP A 187 1.69 -8.19 -16.16
C ASP A 187 2.14 -7.75 -14.77
N HIS A 188 3.37 -8.11 -14.43
CA HIS A 188 4.01 -7.80 -13.16
C HIS A 188 5.18 -6.82 -13.31
N TYR A 189 5.35 -6.02 -12.27
CA TYR A 189 6.28 -4.89 -12.23
C TYR A 189 7.04 -4.88 -10.92
N ASN A 190 8.16 -4.18 -10.90
CA ASN A 190 8.80 -3.82 -9.65
C ASN A 190 8.18 -2.53 -9.13
N PHE A 191 7.75 -2.53 -7.86
CA PHE A 191 7.25 -1.34 -7.17
C PHE A 191 8.31 -0.89 -6.17
N GLY A 192 8.97 0.24 -6.42
CA GLY A 192 10.13 0.70 -5.66
C GLY A 192 9.87 1.91 -4.78
N PHE A 193 10.54 1.94 -3.64
CA PHE A 193 10.42 2.95 -2.59
C PHE A 193 11.81 3.27 -2.02
N THR A 194 12.18 4.55 -1.92
CA THR A 194 13.50 4.97 -1.42
C THR A 194 13.58 5.18 0.10
N GLU A 195 12.49 4.98 0.83
CA GLU A 195 12.46 5.04 2.29
C GLU A 195 11.42 4.09 2.90
N ALA A 196 11.68 3.67 4.14
CA ALA A 196 10.75 2.90 4.95
C ALA A 196 9.65 3.78 5.56
N GLY A 197 8.48 3.20 5.76
CA GLY A 197 7.29 3.83 6.33
C GLY A 197 6.05 3.59 5.48
N THR A 198 4.97 4.32 5.78
CA THR A 198 3.71 4.25 5.02
C THR A 198 3.75 5.22 3.85
N TRP A 199 3.44 4.69 2.67
CA TRP A 199 3.30 5.41 1.41
C TRP A 199 1.85 5.40 0.96
N LEU A 200 1.41 6.52 0.40
CA LEU A 200 0.12 6.64 -0.29
C LEU A 200 0.39 6.94 -1.76
N VAL A 201 0.00 6.03 -2.64
CA VAL A 201 0.23 6.12 -4.08
C VAL A 201 -1.12 6.26 -4.78
N GLU A 202 -1.43 7.47 -5.23
CA GLU A 202 -2.62 7.73 -6.03
C GLU A 202 -2.38 7.30 -7.46
N MET A 203 -3.32 6.57 -8.04
CA MET A 203 -3.33 6.17 -9.43
C MET A 203 -4.73 6.33 -10.01
N THR A 204 -4.78 6.78 -11.25
CA THR A 204 -6.02 6.87 -12.02
C THR A 204 -5.99 5.86 -13.15
N VAL A 205 -7.00 5.01 -13.23
CA VAL A 205 -7.23 4.14 -14.38
C VAL A 205 -8.30 4.76 -15.27
N SER A 206 -8.17 4.60 -16.59
CA SER A 206 -9.13 5.12 -17.56
C SER A 206 -9.17 4.29 -18.83
N GLY A 207 -10.34 4.29 -19.48
CA GLY A 207 -10.59 3.60 -20.74
C GLY A 207 -11.86 4.12 -21.40
N THR A 208 -12.15 3.67 -22.61
CA THR A 208 -13.42 3.94 -23.29
C THR A 208 -14.13 2.61 -23.55
N LEU A 209 -15.38 2.52 -23.10
CA LEU A 209 -16.28 1.42 -23.42
C LEU A 209 -17.17 1.84 -24.60
N ASP A 210 -17.28 0.99 -25.62
CA ASP A 210 -18.06 1.28 -26.84
C ASP A 210 -19.49 1.79 -26.58
N THR A 211 -20.10 1.36 -25.47
CA THR A 211 -21.49 1.70 -25.12
C THR A 211 -21.65 2.84 -24.11
N LEU A 212 -20.60 3.20 -23.36
CA LEU A 212 -20.67 4.18 -22.26
C LEU A 212 -19.67 5.34 -22.39
N ASP A 213 -18.95 5.43 -23.51
CA ASP A 213 -17.89 6.41 -23.77
C ASP A 213 -16.76 6.31 -22.71
N PHE A 214 -16.08 7.42 -22.42
CA PHE A 214 -14.92 7.49 -21.53
C PHE A 214 -15.30 7.25 -20.07
N MET A 215 -14.53 6.40 -19.39
CA MET A 215 -14.66 6.08 -17.98
C MET A 215 -13.30 6.21 -17.28
N SER A 216 -13.32 6.58 -16.00
CA SER A 216 -12.12 6.70 -15.18
C SER A 216 -12.45 6.51 -13.71
N ASP A 217 -11.50 5.93 -12.98
CA ASP A 217 -11.55 5.85 -11.52
C ASP A 217 -10.17 6.17 -10.93
N THR A 218 -10.16 6.81 -9.77
CA THR A 218 -8.96 7.28 -9.08
C THR A 218 -8.94 6.73 -7.66
N GLN A 219 -7.89 5.99 -7.33
CA GLN A 219 -7.72 5.37 -6.03
C GLN A 219 -6.36 5.68 -5.43
N THR A 220 -6.26 5.62 -4.11
CA THR A 220 -5.01 5.77 -3.37
C THR A 220 -4.65 4.48 -2.65
N PHE A 221 -3.58 3.83 -3.09
CA PHE A 221 -3.11 2.56 -2.54
C PHE A 221 -2.11 2.80 -1.41
N THR A 222 -2.28 2.06 -0.33
CA THR A 222 -1.38 2.14 0.82
C THR A 222 -0.30 1.07 0.73
N PHE A 223 0.97 1.48 0.72
CA PHE A 223 2.11 0.58 0.85
C PHE A 223 2.78 0.78 2.21
N ASN A 224 2.94 -0.29 2.98
CA ASN A 224 3.68 -0.27 4.24
C ASN A 224 5.07 -0.85 4.02
N VAL A 225 6.07 0.03 3.87
CA VAL A 225 7.46 -0.35 3.63
C VAL A 225 8.17 -0.53 4.96
N VAL A 226 8.42 -1.78 5.34
CA VAL A 226 8.91 -2.17 6.67
C VAL A 226 7.96 -1.60 7.75
N PRO A 227 6.76 -2.17 7.90
CA PRO A 227 5.83 -1.68 8.91
C PRO A 227 6.49 -1.69 10.29
N GLU A 228 6.34 -0.59 11.01
CA GLU A 228 6.76 -0.51 12.40
C GLU A 228 6.05 -1.62 13.20
N PRO A 229 6.70 -2.25 14.19
CA PRO A 229 6.02 -3.20 15.05
C PRO A 229 4.80 -2.51 15.66
N SER A 230 3.63 -3.12 15.52
CA SER A 230 2.39 -2.53 16.03
C SER A 230 2.60 -2.01 17.46
N SER A 231 2.12 -0.79 17.75
CA SER A 231 2.36 -0.13 19.04
C SER A 231 2.04 -1.03 20.25
N TYR A 232 1.11 -1.97 20.09
CA TYR A 232 0.78 -2.99 21.08
C TYR A 232 1.90 -4.01 21.33
N ALA A 233 2.59 -4.49 20.29
CA ALA A 233 3.74 -5.37 20.42
C ALA A 233 4.94 -4.64 21.06
N ALA A 234 5.16 -3.37 20.68
CA ALA A 234 6.20 -2.54 21.29
C ALA A 234 5.91 -2.25 22.77
N ILE A 235 4.66 -1.90 23.12
CA ILE A 235 4.23 -1.67 24.51
C ILE A 235 4.29 -2.97 25.33
N ALA A 236 3.83 -4.10 24.78
CA ALA A 236 3.90 -5.40 25.46
C ALA A 236 5.35 -5.82 25.72
N GLY A 237 6.25 -5.60 24.75
CA GLY A 237 7.69 -5.82 24.91
C GLY A 237 8.30 -4.95 26.02
N MET A 238 7.97 -3.66 26.06
CA MET A 238 8.43 -2.74 27.11
C MET A 238 7.89 -3.12 28.51
N LEU A 239 6.62 -3.54 28.61
CA LEU A 239 6.02 -4.00 29.86
C LEU A 239 6.67 -5.30 30.36
N ALA A 240 6.94 -6.26 29.46
CA ALA A 240 7.64 -7.48 29.81
C ALA A 240 9.08 -7.20 30.31
N LEU A 241 9.78 -6.26 29.68
CA LEU A 241 11.11 -5.82 30.10
C LEU A 241 11.09 -5.18 31.50
N ALA A 242 10.12 -4.29 31.75
CA ALA A 242 9.95 -3.62 33.04
C ALA A 242 9.63 -4.61 34.17
N CYS A 243 8.75 -5.58 33.93
CA CYS A 243 8.44 -6.66 34.88
C CYS A 243 9.66 -7.55 35.16
N GLY A 244 10.48 -7.84 34.14
CA GLY A 244 11.73 -8.59 34.29
C GLY A 244 12.78 -7.87 35.16
N ILE A 245 12.93 -6.55 34.98
CA ILE A 245 13.85 -5.72 35.78
C ILE A 245 13.36 -5.59 37.24
N ALA A 246 12.05 -5.41 37.45
CA ALA A 246 11.46 -5.34 38.79
C ALA A 246 11.68 -6.65 39.59
N ARG A 247 11.47 -7.82 38.95
CA ARG A 247 11.73 -9.14 39.56
C ARG A 247 13.20 -9.35 39.93
N ARG A 248 14.15 -8.86 39.13
CA ARG A 248 15.59 -9.00 39.44
C ARG A 248 16.03 -8.14 40.64
N ARG A 249 15.33 -7.03 40.90
CA ARG A 249 15.61 -6.17 42.06
C ARG A 249 15.08 -6.75 43.38
N THR A 250 13.97 -7.48 43.35
CA THR A 250 13.38 -8.10 44.55
C THR A 250 14.12 -9.37 45.01
N HIS A 251 14.93 -9.99 44.15
CA HIS A 251 15.75 -11.17 44.48
C HIS A 251 17.19 -10.86 44.95
N ARG A 252 17.58 -9.57 45.02
CA ARG A 252 18.91 -9.13 45.50
C ARG A 252 18.86 -8.38 46.84
N ALA A 253 17.75 -8.47 47.57
CA ALA A 253 17.60 -7.93 48.92
C ALA A 253 17.64 -9.06 49.96
#